data_AF-A0A523A4H0-F1
#
_entry.id   AF-A0A523A4H0-F1
#
_cell.length_a   1.000
_cell.length_b   1.000
_cell.length_c   1.000
_cell.angle_alpha   90.00
_cell.angle_beta   90.00
_cell.angle_gamma   90.00
#
_symmetry.space_group_name_H-M   'P 1'
#
loop_
_entity.id
_entity.type
_entity.pdbx_description
1 polymer ?
#
loop_
_entity_poly.entity_id
_entity_poly.type
_entity_poly.pdbx_seq_one_letter_code
_entity_poly.pdbx_strand_id
1 'polypeptide(L)'
;MSFPFFIPQSGHDLELDPITGLPGVASLVADLGARLAAGGKDGGGRRPGDFLLLLEIYPQVRDAERGLVAIRRAGDYLNSLFGASGPFYSLGLGVFALVWPEASPDEVRRMADKLLSRLRREEFGRAHIGLARINGGGRSRVEGLLAAAWQALALARKRGPFARCSADGERLFAPLATGDCARLNRLWRGRKSFALLHIRQDQVAVSNYFSKRVRAALPPNFPVIFLNQREILVYLDGADEAIARSWLADCRKWLCGSGGCGFSSVIAIYPFLNFPKSQIPLNCRKGLLHAELLGPDSVAVFNGTSLNISGDAYYHEGDIRRAVADYRRGLAIDPVNVNLLNSLGVALVQLKRTRPALKVFEKAWKLAPDNFMTLANLGHAHLSAGRDEPAMEFFQRALAVNGCSGDLLLQLGKLYYQRRRYSEAAKLLDRCVADPKLGAWRNADLAAAHRLSGRVLMAQRQHGPAMAALEKALALAPRNPEALSLLGELYLLNGEGDEIALSLCRQAVNLNGERGGNWRRLGWVQWRLGRLDEAVVALRRALGLERRDYRAASWLGAIYQQRGRSRLARQMRFRAKRWQPPGESLDEVTGDRCQLPVISGR
;
A
#
# COMPACT_ATOMS: atom_id res chain seq x y z
N MET A 1 -12.15 -24.14 21.63
CA MET A 1 -13.50 -23.68 22.03
C MET A 1 -14.22 -23.32 20.75
N SER A 2 -15.24 -24.11 20.42
CA SER A 2 -15.95 -24.14 19.15
C SER A 2 -17.04 -23.07 19.14
N PHE A 3 -16.98 -22.11 18.23
CA PHE A 3 -18.07 -21.16 17.99
C PHE A 3 -19.02 -21.73 16.92
N PRO A 4 -20.35 -21.58 17.07
CA PRO A 4 -21.31 -22.17 16.17
C PRO A 4 -21.31 -21.42 14.83
N PHE A 5 -21.35 -22.19 13.74
CA PHE A 5 -21.73 -21.68 12.42
C PHE A 5 -23.13 -21.05 12.54
N PHE A 6 -23.22 -19.73 12.40
CA PHE A 6 -24.50 -19.05 12.20
C PHE A 6 -24.87 -19.19 10.72
N ILE A 7 -25.62 -20.22 10.37
CA ILE A 7 -26.38 -20.28 9.11
C ILE A 7 -27.72 -19.61 9.43
N PRO A 8 -28.06 -18.43 8.86
CA PRO A 8 -29.39 -17.89 9.03
C PRO A 8 -30.39 -18.75 8.26
N GLN A 9 -31.19 -19.52 8.98
CA GLN A 9 -32.42 -20.10 8.42
C GLN A 9 -33.52 -19.04 8.44
N SER A 10 -33.86 -18.48 7.27
CA SER A 10 -35.23 -18.09 6.88
C SER A 10 -35.27 -17.38 5.52
N GLY A 11 -35.85 -18.06 4.52
CA GLY A 11 -36.97 -17.54 3.73
C GLY A 11 -36.83 -16.32 2.81
N HIS A 12 -35.67 -15.71 2.64
CA HIS A 12 -35.44 -14.76 1.55
C HIS A 12 -34.39 -15.33 0.62
N ASP A 13 -34.69 -15.47 -0.66
CA ASP A 13 -33.71 -15.76 -1.70
C ASP A 13 -32.53 -14.81 -1.49
N LEU A 14 -31.39 -15.35 -1.04
CA LEU A 14 -30.17 -14.59 -0.86
C LEU A 14 -29.74 -14.15 -2.25
N GLU A 15 -30.07 -12.92 -2.60
CA GLU A 15 -29.65 -12.30 -3.85
C GLU A 15 -28.12 -12.16 -3.80
N LEU A 16 -27.44 -13.18 -4.32
CA LEU A 16 -26.00 -13.19 -4.47
C LEU A 16 -25.64 -12.28 -5.64
N ASP A 17 -24.60 -11.48 -5.44
CA ASP A 17 -24.02 -10.70 -6.52
C ASP A 17 -23.54 -11.63 -7.64
N PRO A 18 -24.02 -11.47 -8.89
CA PRO A 18 -23.77 -12.44 -9.96
C PRO A 18 -22.31 -12.48 -10.42
N ILE A 19 -21.49 -11.49 -10.04
CA ILE A 19 -20.08 -11.40 -10.42
C ILE A 19 -19.19 -12.05 -9.37
N THR A 20 -19.46 -11.76 -8.10
CA THR A 20 -18.61 -12.13 -6.96
C THR A 20 -19.13 -13.36 -6.21
N GLY A 21 -20.41 -13.69 -6.34
CA GLY A 21 -21.08 -14.74 -5.57
C GLY A 21 -21.27 -14.40 -4.09
N LEU A 22 -21.02 -13.14 -3.70
CA LEU A 22 -21.15 -12.66 -2.33
C LEU A 22 -22.58 -12.17 -2.04
N PRO A 23 -23.04 -12.20 -0.77
CA PRO A 23 -24.30 -11.60 -0.37
C PRO A 23 -24.39 -10.12 -0.77
N GLY A 24 -25.54 -9.71 -1.31
CA GLY A 24 -25.78 -8.37 -1.82
C GLY A 24 -26.19 -7.32 -0.77
N VAL A 25 -26.65 -6.17 -1.26
CA VAL A 25 -27.08 -5.02 -0.44
C VAL A 25 -28.22 -5.36 0.51
N ALA A 26 -29.21 -6.15 0.06
CA ALA A 26 -30.35 -6.55 0.88
C ALA A 26 -29.90 -7.33 2.15
N SER A 27 -28.96 -8.25 1.99
CA SER A 27 -28.38 -9.02 3.10
C SER A 27 -27.60 -8.13 4.07
N LEU A 28 -26.86 -7.14 3.57
CA LEU A 28 -26.16 -6.16 4.40
C LEU A 28 -27.16 -5.34 5.24
N VAL A 29 -28.21 -4.81 4.61
CA VAL A 29 -29.24 -4.01 5.30
C VAL A 29 -29.93 -4.82 6.39
N ALA A 30 -30.23 -6.09 6.13
CA ALA A 30 -30.80 -7.00 7.12
C ALA A 30 -29.87 -7.23 8.32
N ASP A 31 -28.58 -7.53 8.10
CA ASP A 31 -27.60 -7.75 9.17
C ASP A 31 -27.39 -6.48 10.02
N LEU A 32 -27.22 -5.31 9.36
CA LEU A 32 -27.11 -4.03 10.05
C LEU A 32 -28.37 -3.73 10.88
N GLY A 33 -29.55 -4.01 10.34
CA GLY A 33 -30.83 -3.85 11.04
C GLY A 33 -30.92 -4.73 12.30
N ALA A 34 -30.51 -5.99 12.22
CA ALA A 34 -30.48 -6.91 13.35
C ALA A 34 -29.51 -6.45 14.45
N ARG A 35 -28.29 -6.04 14.08
CA ARG A 35 -27.27 -5.56 15.03
C ARG A 35 -27.68 -4.27 15.74
N LEU A 36 -28.23 -3.32 15.00
CA LEU A 36 -28.73 -2.06 15.57
C LEU A 36 -29.91 -2.27 16.54
N ALA A 37 -30.71 -3.32 16.31
CA ALA A 37 -31.78 -3.73 17.22
C ALA A 37 -31.23 -4.43 18.48
N ALA A 38 -30.17 -5.23 18.36
CA ALA A 38 -29.52 -5.91 19.47
C ALA A 38 -28.76 -4.96 20.42
N GLY A 39 -28.16 -3.88 19.90
CA GLY A 39 -27.38 -2.91 20.69
C GLY A 39 -28.18 -1.99 21.63
N GLY A 40 -29.46 -2.25 21.87
CA GLY A 40 -30.36 -1.44 22.71
C GLY A 40 -30.35 -1.78 24.22
N LYS A 41 -29.56 -2.75 24.66
CA LYS A 41 -29.42 -3.13 26.06
C LYS A 41 -27.93 -3.21 26.42
N ASP A 42 -27.38 -2.15 27.00
CA ASP A 42 -26.36 -2.24 28.06
C ASP A 42 -25.88 -0.85 28.49
N GLY A 43 -25.86 -0.67 29.82
CA GLY A 43 -25.48 0.58 30.48
C GLY A 43 -23.99 0.89 30.45
N GLY A 44 -23.70 2.19 30.42
CA GLY A 44 -22.54 2.84 31.03
C GLY A 44 -21.19 2.11 31.01
N GLY A 45 -20.54 2.02 29.85
CA GLY A 45 -19.13 1.62 29.76
C GLY A 45 -18.58 1.76 28.33
N ARG A 46 -17.32 2.19 28.19
CA ARG A 46 -16.61 2.38 26.92
C ARG A 46 -16.21 1.02 26.32
N ARG A 47 -17.17 0.15 25.99
CA ARG A 47 -16.95 -1.18 25.41
C ARG A 47 -16.56 -1.11 23.91
N PRO A 48 -15.86 -2.13 23.37
CA PRO A 48 -15.68 -2.32 21.93
C PRO A 48 -17.03 -2.31 21.22
N GLY A 49 -17.10 -1.75 20.02
CA GLY A 49 -18.35 -1.64 19.25
C GLY A 49 -18.16 -2.17 17.84
N ASP A 50 -19.27 -2.50 17.19
CA ASP A 50 -19.23 -2.96 15.81
C ASP A 50 -18.92 -1.78 14.87
N PHE A 51 -18.24 -2.06 13.76
CA PHE A 51 -17.91 -1.08 12.73
C PHE A 51 -18.39 -1.57 11.36
N LEU A 52 -18.99 -0.65 10.60
CA LEU A 52 -19.20 -0.82 9.18
C LEU A 52 -17.99 -0.26 8.42
N LEU A 53 -17.40 -1.11 7.58
CA LEU A 53 -16.35 -0.76 6.65
C LEU A 53 -16.89 -0.84 5.23
N LEU A 54 -16.82 0.26 4.49
CA LEU A 54 -17.00 0.27 3.03
C LEU A 54 -15.63 0.35 2.36
N LEU A 55 -15.33 -0.65 1.53
CA LEU A 55 -14.10 -0.73 0.76
C LEU A 55 -14.44 -0.58 -0.73
N GLU A 56 -13.82 0.39 -1.38
CA GLU A 56 -13.91 0.55 -2.82
C GLU A 56 -12.56 0.27 -3.46
N ILE A 57 -12.55 -0.57 -4.49
CA ILE A 57 -11.35 -0.96 -5.22
C ILE A 57 -11.49 -0.56 -6.69
N TYR A 58 -10.44 0.04 -7.24
CA TYR A 58 -10.34 0.37 -8.66
C TYR A 58 -9.26 -0.50 -9.32
N PRO A 59 -9.66 -1.51 -10.12
CA PRO A 59 -8.71 -2.31 -10.88
C PRO A 59 -7.95 -1.48 -11.93
N GLN A 60 -6.69 -1.82 -12.21
CA GLN A 60 -5.89 -1.16 -13.25
C GLN A 60 -6.13 -1.78 -14.64
N VAL A 61 -7.37 -1.76 -15.12
CA VAL A 61 -7.72 -2.34 -16.43
C VAL A 61 -8.47 -1.34 -17.30
N ARG A 62 -8.21 -1.38 -18.60
CA ARG A 62 -8.84 -0.52 -19.61
C ARG A 62 -10.10 -1.14 -20.22
N ASP A 63 -10.35 -2.41 -19.91
CA ASP A 63 -11.36 -3.26 -20.52
C ASP A 63 -12.40 -3.67 -19.47
N ALA A 64 -13.67 -3.58 -19.82
CA ALA A 64 -14.77 -3.79 -18.88
C ALA A 64 -14.85 -5.26 -18.41
N GLU A 65 -14.65 -6.22 -19.32
CA GLU A 65 -14.68 -7.65 -18.99
C GLU A 65 -13.55 -7.99 -18.01
N ARG A 66 -12.32 -7.54 -18.29
CA ARG A 66 -11.18 -7.66 -17.36
C ARG A 66 -11.42 -6.91 -16.05
N GLY A 67 -12.19 -5.81 -16.07
CA GLY A 67 -12.67 -5.10 -14.90
C GLY A 67 -13.48 -5.98 -13.97
N LEU A 68 -14.47 -6.66 -14.53
CA LEU A 68 -15.34 -7.57 -13.78
C LEU A 68 -14.58 -8.76 -13.21
N VAL A 69 -13.66 -9.35 -13.98
CA VAL A 69 -12.81 -10.44 -13.49
C VAL A 69 -11.91 -9.97 -12.33
N ALA A 70 -11.32 -8.78 -12.43
CA ALA A 70 -10.51 -8.22 -11.36
C ALA A 70 -11.33 -7.91 -10.10
N ILE A 71 -12.58 -7.45 -10.25
CA ILE A 71 -13.53 -7.26 -9.15
C ILE A 71 -13.88 -8.60 -8.49
N ARG A 72 -14.19 -9.64 -9.28
CA ARG A 72 -14.43 -11.00 -8.77
C ARG A 72 -13.24 -11.51 -7.97
N ARG A 73 -12.03 -11.41 -8.52
CA ARG A 73 -10.80 -11.81 -7.83
C ARG A 73 -10.57 -11.02 -6.54
N ALA A 74 -10.87 -9.73 -6.53
CA ALA A 74 -10.83 -8.93 -5.32
C ALA A 74 -11.84 -9.47 -4.28
N GLY A 75 -13.06 -9.79 -4.71
CA GLY A 75 -14.07 -10.44 -3.88
C GLY A 75 -13.58 -11.78 -3.30
N ASP A 76 -13.07 -12.68 -4.13
CA ASP A 76 -12.52 -13.98 -3.71
C ASP A 76 -11.36 -13.82 -2.72
N TYR A 77 -10.45 -12.88 -3.01
CA TYR A 77 -9.32 -12.56 -2.14
C TYR A 77 -9.79 -12.05 -0.78
N LEU A 78 -10.70 -11.07 -0.76
CA LEU A 78 -11.22 -10.48 0.46
C LEU A 78 -12.04 -11.51 1.26
N ASN A 79 -12.82 -12.34 0.58
CA ASN A 79 -13.55 -13.44 1.21
C ASN A 79 -12.58 -14.47 1.81
N SER A 80 -11.45 -14.77 1.16
CA SER A 80 -10.43 -15.64 1.75
C SER A 80 -9.76 -15.03 3.00
N LEU A 81 -9.69 -13.69 3.08
CA LEU A 81 -9.13 -12.99 4.22
C LEU A 81 -10.10 -12.85 5.39
N PHE A 82 -11.39 -12.63 5.10
CA PHE A 82 -12.37 -12.18 6.08
C PHE A 82 -13.59 -13.10 6.22
N GLY A 83 -13.80 -14.06 5.32
CA GLY A 83 -14.99 -14.91 5.33
C GLY A 83 -15.11 -15.78 6.59
N ALA A 84 -14.01 -16.06 7.27
CA ALA A 84 -14.01 -16.70 8.59
C ALA A 84 -14.20 -15.73 9.77
N SER A 85 -14.02 -14.42 9.54
CA SER A 85 -14.01 -13.37 10.56
C SER A 85 -15.30 -12.55 10.65
N GLY A 86 -16.22 -12.71 9.69
CA GLY A 86 -17.50 -12.01 9.69
C GLY A 86 -18.14 -11.96 8.31
N PRO A 87 -19.39 -11.47 8.21
CA PRO A 87 -20.09 -11.41 6.94
C PRO A 87 -19.52 -10.31 6.04
N PHE A 88 -19.22 -10.69 4.80
CA PHE A 88 -18.62 -9.86 3.77
C PHE A 88 -19.58 -9.76 2.59
N TYR A 89 -19.84 -8.53 2.13
CA TYR A 89 -20.93 -8.22 1.18
C TYR A 89 -20.40 -7.53 -0.07
N SER A 90 -21.04 -7.78 -1.21
CA SER A 90 -20.83 -7.01 -2.44
C SER A 90 -21.94 -5.97 -2.61
N LEU A 91 -21.55 -4.72 -2.86
CA LEU A 91 -22.45 -3.62 -3.22
C LEU A 91 -22.39 -3.32 -4.73
N GLY A 92 -21.70 -4.17 -5.50
CA GLY A 92 -21.48 -4.00 -6.92
C GLY A 92 -20.33 -3.06 -7.26
N LEU A 93 -19.87 -3.14 -8.51
CA LEU A 93 -18.88 -2.22 -9.13
C LEU A 93 -17.56 -2.06 -8.33
N GLY A 94 -17.14 -3.11 -7.62
CA GLY A 94 -15.90 -3.09 -6.83
C GLY A 94 -16.03 -2.42 -5.46
N VAL A 95 -17.26 -2.20 -4.98
CA VAL A 95 -17.56 -1.78 -3.63
C VAL A 95 -17.97 -2.98 -2.78
N PHE A 96 -17.33 -3.13 -1.63
CA PHE A 96 -17.57 -4.20 -0.68
C PHE A 96 -17.87 -3.62 0.70
N ALA A 97 -18.66 -4.34 1.48
CA ALA A 97 -18.89 -4.02 2.88
C ALA A 97 -18.44 -5.16 3.80
N LEU A 98 -17.89 -4.77 4.94
CA LEU A 98 -17.52 -5.67 6.02
C LEU A 98 -18.09 -5.11 7.33
N VAL A 99 -18.80 -5.95 8.07
CA VAL A 99 -19.22 -5.64 9.43
C VAL A 99 -18.23 -6.28 10.38
N TRP A 100 -17.45 -5.45 11.08
CA TRP A 100 -16.41 -5.89 11.99
C TRP A 100 -16.92 -5.83 13.44
N PRO A 101 -17.09 -6.96 14.13
CA PRO A 101 -17.66 -6.97 15.48
C PRO A 101 -16.64 -6.58 16.55
N GLU A 102 -17.13 -6.00 17.65
CA GLU A 102 -16.42 -5.87 18.93
C GLU A 102 -14.98 -5.34 18.86
N ALA A 103 -14.72 -4.32 18.04
CA ALA A 103 -13.38 -3.75 17.89
C ALA A 103 -13.25 -2.37 18.52
N SER A 104 -12.04 -2.05 18.97
CA SER A 104 -11.67 -0.67 19.28
C SER A 104 -11.40 0.14 17.99
N PRO A 105 -11.57 1.47 18.01
CA PRO A 105 -11.25 2.32 16.85
C PRO A 105 -9.83 2.11 16.32
N ASP A 106 -8.85 1.91 17.21
CA ASP A 106 -7.45 1.72 16.81
C ASP A 106 -7.20 0.35 16.15
N GLU A 107 -7.92 -0.70 16.55
CA GLU A 107 -7.84 -2.00 15.89
C GLU A 107 -8.39 -1.95 14.47
N VAL A 108 -9.56 -1.35 14.28
CA VAL A 108 -10.17 -1.16 12.96
C VAL A 108 -9.26 -0.30 12.08
N ARG A 109 -8.65 0.74 12.65
CA ARG A 109 -7.69 1.61 11.97
C ARG A 109 -6.48 0.81 11.46
N ARG A 110 -5.84 0.05 12.35
CA ARG A 110 -4.68 -0.80 12.00
C ARG A 110 -5.04 -1.85 10.96
N MET A 111 -6.22 -2.45 11.06
CA MET A 111 -6.72 -3.42 10.08
C MET A 111 -6.91 -2.76 8.71
N ALA A 112 -7.54 -1.59 8.64
CA ALA A 112 -7.74 -0.86 7.39
C ALA A 112 -6.41 -0.46 6.74
N ASP A 113 -5.42 0.00 7.53
CA ASP A 113 -4.09 0.34 7.01
C ASP A 113 -3.33 -0.88 6.47
N LYS A 114 -3.43 -2.03 7.16
CA LYS A 114 -2.87 -3.30 6.69
C LYS A 114 -3.55 -3.76 5.40
N LEU A 115 -4.87 -3.60 5.30
CA LEU A 115 -5.64 -3.97 4.11
C LEU A 115 -5.26 -3.11 2.91
N LEU A 116 -5.25 -1.78 3.04
CA LEU A 116 -4.79 -0.87 1.98
C LEU A 116 -3.35 -1.18 1.54
N SER A 117 -2.48 -1.50 2.49
CA SER A 117 -1.09 -1.88 2.20
C SER A 117 -0.98 -3.25 1.49
N ARG A 118 -1.90 -4.18 1.74
CA ARG A 118 -2.01 -5.44 0.99
C ARG A 118 -2.53 -5.20 -0.42
N LEU A 119 -3.62 -4.46 -0.57
CA LEU A 119 -4.20 -4.13 -1.88
C LEU A 119 -3.20 -3.38 -2.77
N ARG A 120 -2.41 -2.46 -2.20
CA ARG A 120 -1.32 -1.80 -2.95
C ARG A 120 -0.28 -2.80 -3.49
N ARG A 121 0.02 -3.86 -2.74
CA ARG A 121 0.99 -4.89 -3.14
C ARG A 121 0.44 -5.88 -4.16
N GLU A 122 -0.87 -6.14 -4.10
CA GLU A 122 -1.59 -6.94 -5.12
C GLU A 122 -1.87 -6.15 -6.41
N GLU A 123 -1.13 -5.06 -6.65
CA GLU A 123 -1.15 -4.24 -7.88
C GLU A 123 -2.50 -3.54 -8.17
N PHE A 124 -3.41 -3.45 -7.18
CA PHE A 124 -4.61 -2.64 -7.33
C PHE A 124 -4.24 -1.16 -7.56
N GLY A 125 -5.03 -0.45 -8.36
CA GLY A 125 -4.67 0.90 -8.79
C GLY A 125 -4.92 1.96 -7.75
N ARG A 126 -6.05 1.84 -7.08
CA ARG A 126 -6.51 2.68 -5.99
C ARG A 126 -7.43 1.84 -5.12
N ALA A 127 -7.45 2.15 -3.83
CA ALA A 127 -8.42 1.59 -2.91
C ALA A 127 -8.76 2.61 -1.82
N HIS A 128 -10.02 2.68 -1.43
CA HIS A 128 -10.48 3.64 -0.44
C HIS A 128 -11.35 2.96 0.60
N ILE A 129 -11.23 3.38 1.85
CA ILE A 129 -12.00 2.83 2.95
C ILE A 129 -12.78 3.95 3.66
N GLY A 130 -14.09 3.77 3.77
CA GLY A 130 -14.96 4.54 4.67
C GLY A 130 -15.32 3.70 5.89
N LEU A 131 -15.10 4.25 7.09
CA LEU A 131 -15.44 3.59 8.35
C LEU A 131 -16.59 4.34 9.03
N ALA A 132 -17.56 3.62 9.57
CA ALA A 132 -18.60 4.17 10.43
C ALA A 132 -18.84 3.26 11.62
N ARG A 133 -18.95 3.85 12.82
CA ARG A 133 -19.23 3.09 14.04
C ARG A 133 -20.71 2.76 14.13
N ILE A 134 -21.02 1.52 14.49
CA ILE A 134 -22.40 1.05 14.69
C ILE A 134 -22.76 1.31 16.16
N ASN A 135 -23.58 2.33 16.40
CA ASN A 135 -24.07 2.68 17.74
C ASN A 135 -25.56 2.28 17.88
N GLY A 136 -25.92 1.46 18.88
CA GLY A 136 -27.24 0.80 19.01
C GLY A 136 -28.44 1.71 19.27
N GLY A 137 -29.58 1.46 18.58
CA GLY A 137 -30.89 2.11 18.79
C GLY A 137 -31.78 2.37 17.54
N GLY A 138 -32.66 1.43 17.14
CA GLY A 138 -33.84 1.69 16.27
C GLY A 138 -33.63 1.78 14.75
N ARG A 139 -34.68 1.43 13.95
CA ARG A 139 -34.65 1.24 12.47
C ARG A 139 -34.32 2.49 11.63
N SER A 140 -34.52 3.71 12.14
CA SER A 140 -34.13 4.99 11.49
C SER A 140 -32.59 5.20 11.36
N ARG A 141 -31.78 4.15 11.58
CA ARG A 141 -30.31 4.23 11.70
C ARG A 141 -29.50 3.49 10.64
N VAL A 142 -30.08 2.54 9.88
CA VAL A 142 -29.29 1.83 8.84
C VAL A 142 -28.91 2.79 7.70
N GLU A 143 -29.88 3.56 7.21
CA GLU A 143 -29.64 4.58 6.16
C GLU A 143 -28.64 5.63 6.63
N GLY A 144 -28.78 6.12 7.87
CA GLY A 144 -27.84 7.09 8.46
C GLY A 144 -26.42 6.52 8.62
N LEU A 145 -26.29 5.26 9.04
CA LEU A 145 -25.01 4.56 9.15
C LEU A 145 -24.35 4.38 7.77
N LEU A 146 -25.12 3.92 6.78
CA LEU A 146 -24.65 3.79 5.39
C LEU A 146 -24.23 5.16 4.84
N ALA A 147 -25.05 6.19 5.01
CA ALA A 147 -24.73 7.55 4.58
C ALA A 147 -23.43 8.06 5.21
N ALA A 148 -23.22 7.82 6.51
CA ALA A 148 -22.00 8.17 7.22
C ALA A 148 -20.78 7.43 6.66
N ALA A 149 -20.90 6.12 6.41
CA ALA A 149 -19.82 5.32 5.82
C ALA A 149 -19.48 5.77 4.38
N TRP A 150 -20.50 6.08 3.57
CA TRP A 150 -20.33 6.62 2.22
C TRP A 150 -19.69 8.01 2.21
N GLN A 151 -20.06 8.88 3.14
CA GLN A 151 -19.44 10.18 3.31
C GLN A 151 -17.96 10.05 3.69
N ALA A 152 -17.64 9.13 4.61
CA ALA A 152 -16.27 8.82 4.98
C ALA A 152 -15.47 8.29 3.77
N LEU A 153 -16.04 7.36 3.00
CA LEU A 153 -15.42 6.84 1.78
C LEU A 153 -15.16 7.97 0.75
N ALA A 154 -16.12 8.88 0.57
CA ALA A 154 -15.96 10.04 -0.31
C ALA A 154 -14.84 10.99 0.14
N LEU A 155 -14.64 11.15 1.45
CA LEU A 155 -13.50 11.90 1.99
C LEU A 155 -12.18 11.17 1.79
N ALA A 156 -12.15 9.85 1.94
CA ALA A 156 -10.96 9.03 1.68
C ALA A 156 -10.49 9.17 0.21
N ARG A 157 -11.42 9.19 -0.77
CA ARG A 157 -11.11 9.44 -2.20
C ARG A 157 -10.36 10.75 -2.45
N LYS A 158 -10.58 11.76 -1.60
CA LYS A 158 -9.94 13.08 -1.73
C LYS A 158 -8.52 13.12 -1.14
N ARG A 159 -8.14 12.16 -0.29
CA ARG A 159 -6.86 12.12 0.44
C ARG A 159 -5.70 11.62 -0.44
N GLY A 160 -5.93 10.60 -1.26
CA GLY A 160 -4.90 9.97 -2.07
C GLY A 160 -5.38 8.72 -2.81
N PRO A 161 -4.51 7.96 -3.48
CA PRO A 161 -4.87 6.71 -4.18
C PRO A 161 -5.21 5.56 -3.23
N PHE A 162 -4.64 5.58 -2.02
CA PHE A 162 -4.87 4.59 -0.96
C PHE A 162 -5.07 5.34 0.33
N ALA A 163 -6.31 5.40 0.81
CA ALA A 163 -6.63 6.16 2.01
C ALA A 163 -7.86 5.62 2.71
N ARG A 164 -7.94 5.88 4.00
CA ARG A 164 -9.13 5.65 4.82
C ARG A 164 -9.64 6.94 5.43
N CYS A 165 -10.90 6.97 5.80
CA CYS A 165 -11.49 7.99 6.66
C CYS A 165 -12.54 7.36 7.56
N SER A 166 -12.70 7.90 8.77
CA SER A 166 -13.82 7.58 9.66
C SER A 166 -14.90 8.66 9.55
N ALA A 167 -16.17 8.26 9.66
CA ALA A 167 -17.33 9.13 9.71
C ALA A 167 -17.29 10.07 10.93
N ASP A 168 -16.67 9.62 12.03
CA ASP A 168 -16.48 10.42 13.25
C ASP A 168 -15.55 11.63 13.03
N GLY A 169 -15.02 11.80 11.81
CA GLY A 169 -14.23 12.96 11.43
C GLY A 169 -12.83 12.97 12.03
N GLU A 170 -12.32 11.79 12.42
CA GLU A 170 -10.95 11.65 12.94
C GLU A 170 -9.93 12.26 11.97
N ARG A 171 -9.16 13.22 12.50
CA ARG A 171 -8.09 13.92 11.82
C ARG A 171 -6.84 13.76 12.65
N LEU A 172 -5.73 13.44 11.99
CA LEU A 172 -4.40 13.37 12.59
C LEU A 172 -4.09 14.61 13.46
N PHE A 173 -4.43 15.79 12.94
CA PHE A 173 -4.44 17.03 13.71
C PHE A 173 -5.86 17.57 13.74
N ALA A 174 -6.59 17.29 14.83
CA ALA A 174 -7.92 17.83 15.03
C ALA A 174 -7.88 19.38 15.03
N PRO A 175 -8.96 20.08 14.63
CA PRO A 175 -9.08 21.50 14.90
C PRO A 175 -9.27 21.76 16.40
N LEU A 176 -9.06 23.00 16.84
CA LEU A 176 -9.50 23.45 18.17
C LEU A 176 -11.02 23.53 18.23
N ALA A 177 -11.56 23.39 19.45
CA ALA A 177 -12.98 23.64 19.68
C ALA A 177 -13.35 25.09 19.35
N THR A 178 -14.56 25.32 18.86
CA THR A 178 -15.03 26.64 18.41
C THR A 178 -14.89 27.71 19.50
N GLY A 179 -15.16 27.35 20.76
CA GLY A 179 -15.00 28.25 21.91
C GLY A 179 -13.55 28.69 22.15
N ASP A 180 -12.59 27.77 22.00
CA ASP A 180 -11.17 28.08 22.17
C ASP A 180 -10.63 28.91 21.00
N CYS A 181 -11.09 28.63 19.77
CA CYS A 181 -10.85 29.50 18.62
C CYS A 181 -11.35 30.92 18.88
N ALA A 182 -12.55 31.09 19.44
CA ALA A 182 -13.11 32.40 19.77
C ALA A 182 -12.34 33.13 20.88
N ARG A 183 -11.82 32.40 21.88
CA ARG A 183 -10.92 32.94 22.90
C ARG A 183 -9.61 33.44 22.30
N LEU A 184 -8.94 32.62 21.49
CA LEU A 184 -7.72 33.03 20.78
C LEU A 184 -7.95 34.24 19.87
N ASN A 185 -9.07 34.24 19.14
CA ASN A 185 -9.44 35.36 18.27
C ASN A 185 -9.60 36.69 19.01
N ARG A 186 -9.99 36.67 20.29
CA ARG A 186 -10.02 37.87 21.12
C ARG A 186 -8.62 38.31 21.55
N LEU A 187 -7.75 37.36 21.90
CA LEU A 187 -6.38 37.65 22.35
C LEU A 187 -5.53 38.31 21.25
N TRP A 188 -5.55 37.77 20.03
CA TRP A 188 -4.69 38.26 18.95
C TRP A 188 -5.34 39.31 18.02
N ARG A 189 -6.55 39.78 18.32
CA ARG A 189 -7.24 40.79 17.49
C ARG A 189 -6.40 42.08 17.46
N GLY A 190 -6.09 42.57 16.26
CA GLY A 190 -5.25 43.77 16.09
C GLY A 190 -3.75 43.61 16.39
N ARG A 191 -3.31 42.45 16.92
CA ARG A 191 -1.90 42.22 17.29
C ARG A 191 -1.02 41.91 16.07
N LYS A 192 0.18 42.49 15.99
CA LYS A 192 1.09 42.30 14.84
C LYS A 192 2.04 41.10 15.00
N SER A 193 2.43 40.80 16.24
CA SER A 193 3.29 39.66 16.56
C SER A 193 2.87 39.03 17.90
N PHE A 194 3.12 37.73 18.04
CA PHE A 194 2.94 36.98 19.29
C PHE A 194 3.62 35.61 19.20
N ALA A 195 3.82 34.99 20.36
CA ALA A 195 4.13 33.56 20.47
C ALA A 195 2.92 32.80 21.02
N LEU A 196 2.61 31.66 20.42
CA LEU A 196 1.65 30.69 20.96
C LEU A 196 2.40 29.43 21.37
N LEU A 197 2.32 29.11 22.66
CA LEU A 197 2.91 27.91 23.22
C LEU A 197 1.85 26.83 23.34
N HIS A 198 2.16 25.60 22.94
CA HIS A 198 1.32 24.43 23.24
C HIS A 198 2.11 23.49 24.12
N ILE A 199 1.61 23.27 25.33
CA ILE A 199 2.27 22.48 26.36
C ILE A 199 1.39 21.26 26.65
N ARG A 200 2.00 20.09 26.66
CA ARG A 200 1.35 18.83 26.99
C ARG A 200 2.16 18.04 28.01
N GLN A 201 1.50 17.61 29.08
CA GLN A 201 2.06 16.67 30.03
C GLN A 201 2.36 15.32 29.34
N ASP A 202 3.60 14.84 29.45
CA ASP A 202 4.04 13.62 28.75
C ASP A 202 3.41 12.35 29.31
N GLN A 203 3.24 12.29 30.62
CA GLN A 203 2.59 11.20 31.33
C GLN A 203 1.06 11.29 31.25
N VAL A 204 0.40 10.12 31.16
CA VAL A 204 -1.07 10.03 31.20
C VAL A 204 -1.56 10.60 32.53
N ALA A 205 -2.43 11.61 32.46
CA ALA A 205 -3.03 12.20 33.64
C ALA A 205 -3.81 11.13 34.42
N VAL A 206 -3.29 10.79 35.60
CA VAL A 206 -4.00 9.99 36.60
C VAL A 206 -5.09 10.84 37.27
N SER A 207 -4.95 12.18 37.24
CA SER A 207 -5.91 13.16 37.75
C SER A 207 -5.72 14.53 37.09
N ASN A 208 -6.59 15.51 37.38
CA ASN A 208 -6.51 16.88 36.85
C ASN A 208 -5.38 17.76 37.45
N TYR A 209 -4.37 17.15 38.06
CA TYR A 209 -3.30 17.80 38.82
C TYR A 209 -2.49 18.80 37.99
N PHE A 210 -2.16 18.48 36.73
CA PHE A 210 -1.42 19.36 35.84
C PHE A 210 -2.15 20.70 35.60
N SER A 211 -3.37 20.65 35.09
CA SER A 211 -4.17 21.85 34.82
C SER A 211 -4.41 22.73 36.06
N LYS A 212 -4.61 22.12 37.24
CA LYS A 212 -4.77 22.85 38.50
C LYS A 212 -3.48 23.54 38.93
N ARG A 213 -2.33 22.88 38.79
CA ARG A 213 -1.02 23.45 39.15
C ARG A 213 -0.61 24.60 38.26
N VAL A 214 -0.80 24.46 36.95
CA VAL A 214 -0.59 25.56 36.01
C VAL A 214 -1.46 26.76 36.39
N ARG A 215 -2.74 26.53 36.74
CA ARG A 215 -3.64 27.61 37.15
C ARG A 215 -3.21 28.29 38.45
N ALA A 216 -2.75 27.54 39.44
CA ALA A 216 -2.31 28.09 40.72
C ALA A 216 -1.00 28.89 40.61
N ALA A 217 -0.15 28.52 39.65
CA ALA A 217 1.15 29.15 39.47
C ALA A 217 1.10 30.42 38.60
N LEU A 218 0.06 30.58 37.77
CA LEU A 218 -0.13 31.73 36.90
C LEU A 218 -0.85 32.90 37.60
N PRO A 219 -0.54 34.17 37.24
CA PRO A 219 -1.30 35.33 37.68
C PRO A 219 -2.80 35.23 37.30
N PRO A 220 -3.70 35.86 38.07
CA PRO A 220 -5.10 36.00 37.69
C PRO A 220 -5.23 36.60 36.28
N ASN A 221 -6.13 36.05 35.46
CA ASN A 221 -6.39 36.48 34.08
C ASN A 221 -5.22 36.35 33.08
N PHE A 222 -4.17 35.61 33.42
CA PHE A 222 -3.11 35.32 32.45
C PHE A 222 -3.70 34.62 31.20
N PRO A 223 -3.27 34.97 29.97
CA PRO A 223 -3.87 34.48 28.73
C PRO A 223 -3.49 33.02 28.42
N VAL A 224 -4.10 32.10 29.16
CA VAL A 224 -3.99 30.64 29.01
C VAL A 224 -5.33 30.02 28.65
N ILE A 225 -5.31 29.01 27.77
CA ILE A 225 -6.47 28.21 27.38
C ILE A 225 -6.21 26.77 27.76
N PHE A 226 -7.05 26.22 28.63
CA PHE A 226 -6.99 24.81 29.02
C PHE A 226 -7.79 23.98 28.01
N LEU A 227 -7.10 23.20 27.18
CA LEU A 227 -7.72 22.35 26.17
C LEU A 227 -8.31 21.08 26.78
N ASN A 228 -7.60 20.49 27.74
CA ASN A 228 -8.03 19.35 28.54
C ASN A 228 -7.19 19.29 29.83
N GLN A 229 -7.25 18.17 30.57
CA GLN A 229 -6.52 18.00 31.84
C GLN A 229 -4.99 17.97 31.68
N ARG A 230 -4.48 17.69 30.47
CA ARG A 230 -3.05 17.49 30.12
C ARG A 230 -2.48 18.55 29.19
N GLU A 231 -3.33 19.32 28.50
CA GLU A 231 -2.93 20.24 27.44
C GLU A 231 -3.42 21.66 27.68
N ILE A 232 -2.51 22.60 27.47
CA ILE A 232 -2.79 24.04 27.53
C ILE A 232 -2.19 24.76 26.32
N LEU A 233 -2.80 25.88 25.97
CA LEU A 233 -2.21 26.89 25.10
C LEU A 233 -1.90 28.13 25.91
N VAL A 234 -0.69 28.67 25.76
CA VAL A 234 -0.28 29.92 26.39
C VAL A 234 0.00 30.95 25.31
N TYR A 235 -0.66 32.11 25.41
CA TYR A 235 -0.48 33.21 24.49
C TYR A 235 0.46 34.25 25.10
N LEU A 236 1.52 34.62 24.38
CA LEU A 236 2.46 35.66 24.80
C LEU A 236 2.44 36.79 23.76
N ASP A 237 1.90 37.95 24.15
CA ASP A 237 1.76 39.10 23.25
C ASP A 237 3.14 39.67 22.89
N GLY A 238 3.39 39.91 21.59
CA GLY A 238 4.65 40.49 21.12
C GLY A 238 5.91 39.64 21.33
N ALA A 239 5.80 38.45 21.93
CA ALA A 239 6.94 37.61 22.25
C ALA A 239 7.58 36.97 21.00
N ASP A 240 8.90 36.95 20.97
CA ASP A 240 9.71 36.21 20.02
C ASP A 240 10.09 34.82 20.58
N GLU A 241 10.94 34.10 19.83
CA GLU A 241 11.39 32.77 20.25
C GLU A 241 12.19 32.81 21.57
N ALA A 242 13.05 33.82 21.78
CA ALA A 242 13.90 33.91 22.96
C ALA A 242 13.05 34.12 24.22
N ILE A 243 12.08 35.04 24.17
CA ILE A 243 11.14 35.29 25.26
C ILE A 243 10.29 34.04 25.53
N ALA A 244 9.79 33.39 24.48
CA ALA A 244 9.03 32.14 24.62
C ALA A 244 9.83 31.01 25.28
N ARG A 245 11.11 30.85 24.93
CA ARG A 245 12.01 29.87 25.55
C ARG A 245 12.30 30.20 27.00
N SER A 246 12.58 31.46 27.32
CA SER A 246 12.77 31.89 28.71
C SER A 246 11.53 31.60 29.55
N TRP A 247 10.36 31.96 29.03
CA TRP A 247 9.09 31.67 29.69
C TRP A 247 8.90 30.17 29.92
N LEU A 248 9.22 29.31 28.93
CA LEU A 248 9.13 27.86 29.08
C LEU A 248 10.13 27.29 30.11
N ALA A 249 11.32 27.87 30.20
CA ALA A 249 12.33 27.48 31.18
C ALA A 249 11.88 27.80 32.61
N ASP A 250 11.35 29.00 32.84
CA ASP A 250 10.75 29.36 34.12
C ASP A 250 9.48 28.53 34.37
N CYS A 251 8.73 28.26 33.31
CA CYS A 251 7.60 27.35 33.31
C CYS A 251 8.01 25.89 33.64
N ARG A 252 9.28 25.55 33.59
CA ARG A 252 9.74 24.24 34.04
C ARG A 252 10.06 24.26 35.51
N LYS A 253 10.78 25.28 35.99
CA LYS A 253 11.22 25.43 37.39
C LYS A 253 10.05 25.34 38.39
N TRP A 254 9.02 26.18 38.22
CA TRP A 254 7.83 26.21 39.08
C TRP A 254 7.00 24.89 39.07
N LEU A 255 7.00 24.10 37.98
CA LEU A 255 6.31 22.82 37.85
C LEU A 255 7.19 21.63 38.28
N CYS A 256 8.50 21.75 38.29
CA CYS A 256 9.37 20.74 38.91
C CYS A 256 9.28 20.83 40.44
N GLY A 257 9.31 22.04 41.00
CA GLY A 257 9.28 22.29 42.46
C GLY A 257 8.01 21.85 43.19
N SER A 258 6.96 21.41 42.49
CA SER A 258 5.71 20.92 43.10
C SER A 258 5.37 19.46 42.73
N GLY A 259 6.39 18.62 42.47
CA GLY A 259 6.23 17.18 42.31
C GLY A 259 6.34 16.65 40.87
N GLY A 260 7.20 17.25 40.04
CA GLY A 260 7.78 16.62 38.85
C GLY A 260 6.82 16.09 37.78
N CYS A 261 6.08 16.97 37.09
CA CYS A 261 5.38 16.58 35.85
C CYS A 261 6.22 16.96 34.62
N GLY A 262 6.77 15.97 33.93
CA GLY A 262 7.43 16.19 32.65
C GLY A 262 6.44 16.64 31.57
N PHE A 263 6.84 17.60 30.75
CA PHE A 263 6.02 18.12 29.66
C PHE A 263 6.83 18.45 28.42
N SER A 264 6.29 18.03 27.28
CA SER A 264 6.72 18.47 25.97
C SER A 264 5.99 19.75 25.58
N SER A 265 6.68 20.64 24.87
CA SER A 265 6.11 21.92 24.47
C SER A 265 6.55 22.37 23.08
N VAL A 266 5.76 23.27 22.52
CA VAL A 266 5.95 23.81 21.18
C VAL A 266 5.84 25.31 21.22
N ILE A 267 6.75 26.00 20.55
CA ILE A 267 6.68 27.44 20.29
C ILE A 267 6.26 27.64 18.83
N ALA A 268 5.19 28.38 18.59
CA ALA A 268 4.84 28.89 17.26
C ALA A 268 4.77 30.42 17.28
N ILE A 269 5.58 31.05 16.43
CA ILE A 269 5.66 32.52 16.30
C ILE A 269 4.71 32.99 15.20
N TYR A 270 4.11 34.16 15.40
CA TYR A 270 3.41 34.92 14.36
C TYR A 270 4.04 36.32 14.21
N PRO A 271 4.25 36.81 12.97
CA PRO A 271 4.02 36.13 11.69
C PRO A 271 5.05 35.02 11.41
N PHE A 272 4.63 33.99 10.68
CA PHE A 272 5.52 32.93 10.19
C PHE A 272 5.03 32.47 8.81
N LEU A 273 5.90 32.55 7.79
CA LEU A 273 5.51 32.43 6.38
C LEU A 273 4.25 33.27 6.06
N ASN A 274 3.37 32.75 5.22
CA ASN A 274 2.05 33.29 4.90
C ASN A 274 0.93 32.63 5.72
N PHE A 275 1.24 32.06 6.89
CA PHE A 275 0.22 31.47 7.73
C PHE A 275 -0.69 32.56 8.34
N PRO A 276 -2.03 32.47 8.15
CA PRO A 276 -2.94 33.33 8.89
C PRO A 276 -2.94 32.93 10.36
N LYS A 277 -3.29 33.86 11.26
CA LYS A 277 -3.37 33.62 12.72
C LYS A 277 -4.21 32.37 13.06
N SER A 278 -5.28 32.13 12.31
CA SER A 278 -6.16 30.97 12.47
C SER A 278 -5.47 29.61 12.24
N GLN A 279 -4.31 29.58 11.58
CA GLN A 279 -3.53 28.34 11.39
C GLN A 279 -2.45 28.14 12.47
N ILE A 280 -2.13 29.15 13.28
CA ILE A 280 -1.09 29.03 14.32
C ILE A 280 -1.37 27.91 15.33
N PRO A 281 -2.61 27.69 15.80
CA PRO A 281 -2.88 26.55 16.69
C PRO A 281 -2.69 25.19 16.04
N LEU A 282 -2.98 25.07 14.74
CA LEU A 282 -2.71 23.85 13.99
C LEU A 282 -1.20 23.64 13.84
N ASN A 283 -0.43 24.71 13.64
CA ASN A 283 1.03 24.66 13.60
C ASN A 283 1.61 24.21 14.95
N CYS A 284 1.07 24.70 16.07
CA CYS A 284 1.44 24.19 17.39
C CYS A 284 1.22 22.68 17.51
N ARG A 285 0.04 22.18 17.10
CA ARG A 285 -0.25 20.72 17.13
C ARG A 285 0.71 19.90 16.26
N LYS A 286 1.09 20.42 15.09
CA LYS A 286 2.11 19.80 14.23
C LYS A 286 3.50 19.82 14.88
N GLY A 287 3.87 20.92 15.50
CA GLY A 287 5.11 21.01 16.26
C GLY A 287 5.12 20.11 17.50
N LEU A 288 3.96 19.70 18.02
CA LEU A 288 3.91 18.82 19.19
C LEU A 288 4.34 17.41 18.80
N LEU A 289 3.98 16.96 17.59
CA LEU A 289 4.52 15.75 17.02
C LEU A 289 6.05 15.84 16.80
N HIS A 290 6.58 17.02 16.49
CA HIS A 290 8.03 17.23 16.44
C HIS A 290 8.67 17.12 17.83
N ALA A 291 8.09 17.73 18.86
CA ALA A 291 8.56 17.58 20.24
C ALA A 291 8.54 16.11 20.69
N GLU A 292 7.44 15.39 20.45
CA GLU A 292 7.32 13.96 20.77
C GLU A 292 8.46 13.10 20.24
N LEU A 293 8.90 13.36 19.00
CA LEU A 293 9.99 12.62 18.37
C LEU A 293 11.36 12.90 18.99
N LEU A 294 11.53 14.05 19.65
CA LEU A 294 12.74 14.37 20.42
C LEU A 294 12.77 13.68 21.79
N GLY A 295 11.64 13.11 22.23
CA GLY A 295 11.48 12.48 23.52
C GLY A 295 10.73 13.34 24.54
N PRO A 296 10.51 12.80 25.76
CA PRO A 296 9.84 13.53 26.83
C PRO A 296 10.64 14.78 27.23
N ASP A 297 9.95 15.74 27.83
CA ASP A 297 10.53 17.01 28.30
C ASP A 297 11.18 17.87 27.21
N SER A 298 10.81 17.66 25.95
CA SER A 298 11.37 18.40 24.82
C SER A 298 10.66 19.73 24.57
N VAL A 299 11.39 20.66 23.95
CA VAL A 299 10.85 21.93 23.45
C VAL A 299 11.13 22.01 21.96
N ALA A 300 10.08 21.99 21.14
CA ALA A 300 10.19 22.20 19.71
C ALA A 300 9.80 23.64 19.33
N VAL A 301 10.45 24.18 18.31
CA VAL A 301 9.95 25.37 17.60
C VAL A 301 9.32 24.89 16.30
N PHE A 302 8.12 25.39 16.00
CA PHE A 302 7.45 25.07 14.76
C PHE A 302 8.25 25.66 13.58
N ASN A 303 8.81 24.77 12.75
CA ASN A 303 9.69 25.13 11.65
C ASN A 303 9.59 24.15 10.47
N GLY A 304 10.55 24.20 9.54
CA GLY A 304 10.62 23.30 8.39
C GLY A 304 10.64 21.81 8.78
N THR A 305 11.34 21.46 9.86
CA THR A 305 11.38 20.09 10.41
C THR A 305 9.99 19.66 10.90
N SER A 306 9.27 20.54 11.61
CA SER A 306 7.89 20.24 12.03
C SER A 306 6.96 19.99 10.85
N LEU A 307 7.14 20.75 9.75
CA LEU A 307 6.39 20.54 8.52
C LEU A 307 6.76 19.24 7.81
N ASN A 308 8.05 18.87 7.79
CA ASN A 308 8.49 17.57 7.27
C ASN A 308 7.83 16.41 8.05
N ILE A 309 7.93 16.44 9.37
CA ILE A 309 7.36 15.43 10.28
C ILE A 309 5.83 15.33 10.10
N SER A 310 5.13 16.46 10.07
CA SER A 310 3.68 16.45 9.85
C SER A 310 3.30 15.96 8.44
N GLY A 311 4.14 16.24 7.45
CA GLY A 311 3.99 15.74 6.08
C GLY A 311 4.14 14.22 6.02
N ASP A 312 5.16 13.67 6.67
CA ASP A 312 5.38 12.21 6.76
C ASP A 312 4.20 11.54 7.47
N ALA A 313 3.71 12.12 8.56
CA ALA A 313 2.55 11.61 9.27
C ALA A 313 1.28 11.61 8.41
N TYR A 314 1.04 12.67 7.63
CA TYR A 314 -0.04 12.68 6.63
C TYR A 314 0.17 11.66 5.50
N TYR A 315 1.40 11.47 5.05
CA TYR A 315 1.74 10.48 4.03
C TYR A 315 1.42 9.06 4.50
N HIS A 316 1.78 8.73 5.74
CA HIS A 316 1.45 7.44 6.36
C HIS A 316 -0.05 7.21 6.53
N GLU A 317 -0.83 8.24 6.89
CA GLU A 317 -2.31 8.20 6.93
C GLU A 317 -2.98 8.11 5.54
N GLY A 318 -2.20 8.22 4.46
CA GLY A 318 -2.72 8.23 3.08
C GLY A 318 -3.30 9.57 2.62
N ASP A 319 -3.22 10.63 3.44
CA ASP A 319 -3.54 12.02 3.05
C ASP A 319 -2.37 12.66 2.30
N ILE A 320 -2.04 12.06 1.16
CA ILE A 320 -0.91 12.44 0.31
C ILE A 320 -1.03 13.90 -0.13
N ARG A 321 -2.26 14.42 -0.29
CA ARG A 321 -2.47 15.83 -0.65
C ARG A 321 -2.02 16.79 0.45
N ARG A 322 -2.36 16.52 1.72
CA ARG A 322 -1.87 17.34 2.83
C ARG A 322 -0.38 17.16 3.06
N ALA A 323 0.16 15.95 2.89
CA ALA A 323 1.60 15.72 2.92
C ALA A 323 2.34 16.62 1.93
N VAL A 324 1.90 16.65 0.65
CA VAL A 324 2.47 17.55 -0.38
C VAL A 324 2.38 19.02 0.02
N ALA A 325 1.27 19.45 0.63
CA ALA A 325 1.10 20.84 1.07
C ALA A 325 2.10 21.20 2.16
N ASP A 326 2.32 20.32 3.14
CA ASP A 326 3.25 20.56 4.23
C ASP A 326 4.71 20.48 3.79
N TYR A 327 5.08 19.52 2.93
CA TYR A 327 6.44 19.48 2.36
C TYR A 327 6.76 20.75 1.57
N ARG A 328 5.81 21.26 0.77
CA ARG A 328 5.99 22.53 0.03
C ARG A 328 6.17 23.73 0.95
N ARG A 329 5.43 23.77 2.06
CA ARG A 329 5.59 24.82 3.08
C ARG A 329 6.94 24.69 3.80
N GLY A 330 7.38 23.48 4.09
CA GLY A 330 8.71 23.21 4.62
C GLY A 330 9.80 23.76 3.69
N LEU A 331 9.67 23.50 2.39
CA LEU A 331 10.58 24.00 1.35
C LEU A 331 10.50 25.52 1.12
N ALA A 332 9.42 26.18 1.57
CA ALA A 332 9.36 27.63 1.56
C ALA A 332 10.20 28.25 2.70
N ILE A 333 10.48 27.47 3.76
CA ILE A 333 11.36 27.87 4.88
C ILE A 333 12.80 27.51 4.55
N ASP A 334 13.02 26.27 4.10
CA ASP A 334 14.33 25.74 3.76
C ASP A 334 14.30 25.15 2.33
N PRO A 335 14.55 25.98 1.29
CA PRO A 335 14.45 25.57 -0.10
C PRO A 335 15.50 24.54 -0.55
N VAL A 336 16.54 24.32 0.25
CA VAL A 336 17.67 23.42 -0.04
C VAL A 336 17.62 22.13 0.77
N ASN A 337 16.56 21.94 1.57
CA ASN A 337 16.39 20.75 2.37
C ASN A 337 16.17 19.48 1.50
N VAL A 338 17.21 18.65 1.40
CA VAL A 338 17.19 17.41 0.60
C VAL A 338 16.11 16.43 1.09
N ASN A 339 15.88 16.34 2.41
CA ASN A 339 14.87 15.43 2.97
C ASN A 339 13.46 15.85 2.55
N LEU A 340 13.11 17.14 2.66
CA LEU A 340 11.82 17.65 2.21
C LEU A 340 11.62 17.52 0.69
N LEU A 341 12.67 17.73 -0.11
CA LEU A 341 12.61 17.50 -1.56
C LEU A 341 12.34 16.02 -1.87
N ASN A 342 13.03 15.10 -1.19
CA ASN A 342 12.79 13.68 -1.35
C ASN A 342 11.36 13.28 -0.95
N SER A 343 10.89 13.69 0.22
CA SER A 343 9.55 13.39 0.69
C SER A 343 8.47 13.98 -0.25
N LEU A 344 8.66 15.20 -0.77
CA LEU A 344 7.78 15.79 -1.78
C LEU A 344 7.78 14.98 -3.08
N GLY A 345 8.95 14.57 -3.57
CA GLY A 345 9.07 13.76 -4.78
C GLY A 345 8.32 12.43 -4.65
N VAL A 346 8.51 11.73 -3.53
CA VAL A 346 7.82 10.45 -3.24
C VAL A 346 6.30 10.65 -3.20
N ALA A 347 5.82 11.68 -2.51
CA ALA A 347 4.40 11.99 -2.47
C ALA A 347 3.81 12.34 -3.84
N LEU A 348 4.57 13.01 -4.71
CA LEU A 348 4.16 13.31 -6.08
C LEU A 348 4.09 12.05 -6.95
N VAL A 349 5.03 11.10 -6.83
CA VAL A 349 4.95 9.79 -7.49
C VAL A 349 3.67 9.06 -7.08
N GLN A 350 3.35 9.06 -5.78
CA GLN A 350 2.15 8.42 -5.28
C GLN A 350 0.86 9.04 -5.85
N LEU A 351 0.85 10.34 -6.12
CA LEU A 351 -0.24 11.02 -6.83
C LEU A 351 -0.22 10.82 -8.36
N LYS A 352 0.62 9.92 -8.88
CA LYS A 352 0.87 9.70 -10.32
C LYS A 352 1.34 10.96 -11.05
N ARG A 353 2.00 11.88 -10.33
CA ARG A 353 2.59 13.12 -10.86
C ARG A 353 4.09 12.93 -11.09
N THR A 354 4.44 11.96 -11.94
CA THR A 354 5.84 11.54 -12.17
C THR A 354 6.72 12.66 -12.72
N ARG A 355 6.22 13.49 -13.66
CA ARG A 355 6.99 14.62 -14.21
C ARG A 355 7.36 15.67 -13.15
N PRO A 356 6.41 16.19 -12.34
CA PRO A 356 6.76 17.02 -11.19
C PRO A 356 7.70 16.35 -10.19
N ALA A 357 7.51 15.05 -9.92
CA ALA A 357 8.38 14.32 -8.99
C ALA A 357 9.84 14.30 -9.46
N LEU A 358 10.07 13.96 -10.74
CA LEU A 358 11.42 13.97 -11.33
C LEU A 358 12.12 15.32 -11.15
N LYS A 359 11.45 16.44 -11.42
CA LYS A 359 12.02 17.79 -11.22
C LYS A 359 12.47 18.04 -9.77
N VAL A 360 11.67 17.59 -8.80
CA VAL A 360 11.99 17.77 -7.37
C VAL A 360 13.16 16.88 -6.96
N PHE A 361 13.16 15.63 -7.40
CA PHE A 361 14.28 14.72 -7.14
C PHE A 361 15.58 15.15 -7.83
N GLU A 362 15.51 15.67 -9.07
CA GLU A 362 16.66 16.26 -9.76
C GLU A 362 17.23 17.44 -8.98
N LYS A 363 16.37 18.29 -8.38
CA LYS A 363 16.81 19.36 -7.49
C LYS A 363 17.52 18.80 -6.25
N ALA A 364 16.96 17.77 -5.60
CA ALA A 364 17.59 17.11 -4.45
C ALA A 364 18.95 16.52 -4.82
N TRP A 365 19.05 15.88 -5.98
CA TRP A 365 20.27 15.25 -6.47
C TRP A 365 21.35 16.29 -6.78
N LYS A 366 21.01 17.43 -7.38
CA LYS A 366 21.96 18.54 -7.60
C LYS A 366 22.53 19.10 -6.29
N LEU A 367 21.75 19.08 -5.21
CA LEU A 367 22.17 19.56 -3.89
C LEU A 367 23.01 18.51 -3.14
N ALA A 368 22.70 17.23 -3.31
CA ALA A 368 23.44 16.12 -2.70
C ALA A 368 23.62 14.97 -3.71
N PRO A 369 24.66 15.02 -4.57
CA PRO A 369 24.87 14.09 -5.68
C PRO A 369 25.01 12.62 -5.28
N ASP A 370 25.52 12.38 -4.06
CA ASP A 370 25.79 11.05 -3.52
C ASP A 370 24.79 10.65 -2.43
N ASN A 371 23.66 11.36 -2.31
CA ASN A 371 22.60 10.95 -1.38
C ASN A 371 21.90 9.69 -1.88
N PHE A 372 22.14 8.55 -1.21
CA PHE A 372 21.59 7.24 -1.56
C PHE A 372 20.08 7.26 -1.81
N MET A 373 19.30 7.84 -0.89
CA MET A 373 17.84 7.88 -0.99
C MET A 373 17.37 8.66 -2.22
N THR A 374 18.04 9.76 -2.55
CA THR A 374 17.74 10.59 -3.71
C THR A 374 18.01 9.83 -5.01
N LEU A 375 19.18 9.17 -5.10
CA LEU A 375 19.55 8.37 -6.28
C LEU A 375 18.59 7.20 -6.48
N ALA A 376 18.27 6.45 -5.42
CA ALA A 376 17.29 5.37 -5.45
C ALA A 376 15.91 5.87 -5.94
N ASN A 377 15.42 6.96 -5.35
CA ASN A 377 14.13 7.56 -5.71
C ASN A 377 14.09 8.06 -7.17
N LEU A 378 15.18 8.65 -7.68
CA LEU A 378 15.30 9.00 -9.09
C LEU A 378 15.18 7.77 -9.98
N GLY A 379 15.91 6.69 -9.65
CA GLY A 379 15.83 5.44 -10.38
C GLY A 379 14.39 4.89 -10.46
N HIS A 380 13.68 4.85 -9.33
CA HIS A 380 12.28 4.42 -9.31
C HIS A 380 11.34 5.37 -10.07
N ALA A 381 11.56 6.68 -9.99
CA ALA A 381 10.76 7.66 -10.71
C ALA A 381 10.95 7.56 -12.23
N HIS A 382 12.18 7.33 -12.70
CA HIS A 382 12.50 7.07 -14.10
C HIS A 382 11.88 5.76 -14.59
N LEU A 383 11.97 4.68 -13.80
CA LEU A 383 11.32 3.40 -14.11
C LEU A 383 9.79 3.57 -14.23
N SER A 384 9.18 4.31 -13.29
CA SER A 384 7.75 4.64 -13.33
C SER A 384 7.35 5.52 -14.52
N ALA A 385 8.31 6.24 -15.11
CA ALA A 385 8.13 7.01 -16.33
C ALA A 385 8.40 6.19 -17.62
N GLY A 386 8.73 4.90 -17.50
CA GLY A 386 9.11 4.04 -18.63
C GLY A 386 10.48 4.37 -19.22
N ARG A 387 11.38 4.97 -18.42
CA ARG A 387 12.74 5.34 -18.81
C ARG A 387 13.74 4.40 -18.16
N ASP A 388 13.92 3.23 -18.75
CA ASP A 388 14.72 2.15 -18.16
C ASP A 388 16.21 2.50 -18.06
N GLU A 389 16.80 3.11 -19.08
CA GLU A 389 18.23 3.43 -19.10
C GLU A 389 18.62 4.42 -17.99
N PRO A 390 17.96 5.59 -17.85
CA PRO A 390 18.22 6.46 -16.70
C PRO A 390 17.94 5.78 -15.36
N ALA A 391 16.92 4.91 -15.28
CA ALA A 391 16.63 4.18 -14.06
C ALA A 391 17.80 3.28 -13.66
N MET A 392 18.35 2.53 -14.63
CA MET A 392 19.53 1.69 -14.41
C MET A 392 20.73 2.50 -13.96
N GLU A 393 21.02 3.64 -14.59
CA GLU A 393 22.13 4.52 -14.23
C GLU A 393 22.02 4.99 -12.78
N PHE A 394 20.86 5.53 -12.38
CA PHE A 394 20.66 6.02 -11.02
C PHE A 394 20.69 4.89 -9.97
N PHE A 395 20.15 3.72 -10.28
CA PHE A 395 20.26 2.57 -9.39
C PHE A 395 21.71 2.08 -9.23
N GLN A 396 22.50 2.07 -10.31
CA GLN A 396 23.92 1.73 -10.24
C GLN A 396 24.69 2.72 -9.36
N ARG A 397 24.43 4.01 -9.52
CA ARG A 397 25.02 5.06 -8.66
C ARG A 397 24.60 4.91 -7.20
N ALA A 398 23.33 4.64 -6.94
CA ALA A 398 22.85 4.39 -5.58
C ALA A 398 23.57 3.17 -4.95
N LEU A 399 23.75 2.08 -5.71
CA LEU A 399 24.51 0.92 -5.24
C LEU A 399 26.01 1.19 -5.07
N ALA A 400 26.59 2.14 -5.81
CA ALA A 400 27.98 2.55 -5.60
C ALA A 400 28.15 3.31 -4.28
N VAL A 401 27.16 4.10 -3.87
CA VAL A 401 27.12 4.78 -2.57
C VAL A 401 26.85 3.79 -1.44
N ASN A 402 25.89 2.88 -1.62
CA ASN A 402 25.52 1.86 -0.65
C ASN A 402 25.43 0.48 -1.31
N GLY A 403 26.50 -0.29 -1.16
CA GLY A 403 26.72 -1.57 -1.84
C GLY A 403 25.72 -2.68 -1.55
N CYS A 404 24.86 -2.53 -0.55
CA CYS A 404 23.94 -3.56 -0.07
C CYS A 404 22.50 -3.04 0.04
N SER A 405 21.79 -3.04 -1.09
CA SER A 405 20.34 -2.79 -1.13
C SER A 405 19.64 -3.85 -1.97
N GLY A 406 19.01 -4.82 -1.30
CA GLY A 406 18.27 -5.91 -1.97
C GLY A 406 17.21 -5.43 -2.96
N ASP A 407 16.52 -4.31 -2.66
CA ASP A 407 15.47 -3.79 -3.57
C ASP A 407 16.08 -3.29 -4.87
N LEU A 408 17.15 -2.48 -4.78
CA LEU A 408 17.82 -1.97 -5.96
C LEU A 408 18.51 -3.07 -6.76
N LEU A 409 19.11 -4.07 -6.10
CA LEU A 409 19.69 -5.24 -6.75
C LEU A 409 18.61 -6.03 -7.53
N LEU A 410 17.45 -6.26 -6.91
CA LEU A 410 16.33 -6.93 -7.57
C LEU A 410 15.78 -6.12 -8.76
N GLN A 411 15.59 -4.80 -8.62
CA GLN A 411 15.11 -3.96 -9.72
C GLN A 411 16.10 -3.91 -10.88
N LEU A 412 17.40 -3.74 -10.61
CA LEU A 412 18.43 -3.80 -11.63
C LEU A 412 18.50 -5.19 -12.28
N GLY A 413 18.42 -6.27 -11.51
CA GLY A 413 18.37 -7.63 -12.03
C GLY A 413 17.22 -7.84 -13.01
N LYS A 414 16.03 -7.28 -12.71
CA LYS A 414 14.86 -7.28 -13.63
C LYS A 414 15.17 -6.54 -14.93
N LEU A 415 15.75 -5.34 -14.84
CA LEU A 415 16.08 -4.51 -16.00
C LEU A 415 17.13 -5.19 -16.89
N TYR A 416 18.18 -5.77 -16.30
CA TYR A 416 19.18 -6.56 -17.04
C TYR A 416 18.58 -7.79 -17.70
N TYR A 417 17.71 -8.54 -17.00
CA TYR A 417 17.00 -9.67 -17.58
C TYR A 417 16.13 -9.26 -18.78
N GLN A 418 15.39 -8.16 -18.68
CA GLN A 418 14.58 -7.62 -19.79
C GLN A 418 15.43 -7.24 -21.00
N ARG A 419 16.66 -6.77 -20.76
CA ARG A 419 17.66 -6.45 -21.79
C ARG A 419 18.48 -7.66 -22.24
N ARG A 420 18.13 -8.88 -21.83
CA ARG A 420 18.83 -10.14 -22.13
C ARG A 420 20.29 -10.20 -21.63
N ARG A 421 20.66 -9.33 -20.69
CA ARG A 421 21.98 -9.29 -20.03
C ARG A 421 21.97 -10.24 -18.84
N TYR A 422 21.85 -11.53 -19.13
CA TYR A 422 21.57 -12.56 -18.12
C TYR A 422 22.72 -12.75 -17.13
N SER A 423 23.97 -12.61 -17.59
CA SER A 423 25.16 -12.76 -16.74
C SER A 423 25.23 -11.66 -15.68
N GLU A 424 24.94 -10.42 -16.04
CA GLU A 424 24.87 -9.29 -15.11
C GLU A 424 23.67 -9.41 -14.16
N ALA A 425 22.52 -9.86 -14.68
CA ALA A 425 21.35 -10.15 -13.85
C ALA A 425 21.65 -11.21 -12.79
N ALA A 426 22.29 -12.33 -13.17
CA ALA A 426 22.66 -13.41 -12.25
C ALA A 426 23.55 -12.90 -11.12
N LYS A 427 24.65 -12.19 -11.44
CA LYS A 427 25.57 -11.63 -10.44
C LYS A 427 24.88 -10.72 -9.42
N LEU A 428 23.94 -9.89 -9.87
CA LEU A 428 23.20 -9.01 -8.98
C LEU A 428 22.21 -9.77 -8.11
N LEU A 429 21.58 -10.82 -8.65
CA LEU A 429 20.64 -11.64 -7.89
C LEU A 429 21.36 -12.53 -6.88
N ASP A 430 22.55 -13.03 -7.19
CA ASP A 430 23.41 -13.75 -6.24
C ASP A 430 23.77 -12.84 -5.06
N ARG A 431 24.18 -11.60 -5.34
CA ARG A 431 24.35 -10.57 -4.30
C ARG A 431 23.05 -10.29 -3.55
N CYS A 432 21.92 -10.25 -4.25
CA CYS A 432 20.61 -9.97 -3.68
C CYS A 432 20.14 -11.05 -2.71
N VAL A 433 20.48 -12.33 -2.93
CA VAL A 433 20.07 -13.44 -2.05
C VAL A 433 21.12 -13.77 -0.98
N ALA A 434 22.36 -13.29 -1.15
CA ALA A 434 23.46 -13.49 -0.20
C ALA A 434 23.57 -12.41 0.88
N ASP A 435 22.89 -11.26 0.73
CA ASP A 435 22.99 -10.13 1.67
C ASP A 435 22.46 -10.51 3.07
N PRO A 436 23.29 -10.56 4.13
CA PRO A 436 22.83 -10.93 5.48
C PRO A 436 21.79 -9.98 6.07
N LYS A 437 21.71 -8.73 5.57
CA LYS A 437 20.69 -7.75 5.96
C LYS A 437 19.30 -8.09 5.37
N LEU A 438 19.20 -9.14 4.56
CA LEU A 438 17.95 -9.77 4.09
C LEU A 438 17.09 -10.32 5.23
N GLY A 439 17.59 -10.45 6.46
CA GLY A 439 16.75 -10.76 7.63
C GLY A 439 15.60 -9.75 7.85
N ALA A 440 15.70 -8.54 7.27
CA ALA A 440 14.64 -7.53 7.26
C ALA A 440 13.75 -7.54 6.00
N TRP A 441 14.06 -8.36 4.98
CA TRP A 441 13.20 -8.57 3.82
C TRP A 441 12.03 -9.47 4.18
N ARG A 442 10.85 -9.16 3.63
CA ARG A 442 9.69 -10.06 3.77
C ARG A 442 9.94 -11.29 2.90
N ASN A 443 9.51 -12.47 3.35
CA ASN A 443 9.60 -13.73 2.59
C ASN A 443 9.14 -13.60 1.12
N ALA A 444 8.16 -12.72 0.85
CA ALA A 444 7.66 -12.45 -0.49
C ALA A 444 8.69 -11.80 -1.44
N ASP A 445 9.51 -10.87 -0.94
CA ASP A 445 10.48 -10.16 -1.75
C ASP A 445 11.67 -11.10 -2.08
N LEU A 446 12.10 -11.90 -1.10
CA LEU A 446 13.11 -12.95 -1.31
C LEU A 446 12.61 -14.04 -2.27
N ALA A 447 11.34 -14.45 -2.15
CA ALA A 447 10.72 -15.36 -3.11
C ALA A 447 10.72 -14.77 -4.53
N ALA A 448 10.48 -13.46 -4.68
CA ALA A 448 10.54 -12.78 -5.97
C ALA A 448 11.95 -12.75 -6.55
N ALA A 449 12.99 -12.58 -5.72
CA ALA A 449 14.39 -12.65 -6.12
C ALA A 449 14.76 -14.06 -6.60
N HIS A 450 14.48 -15.10 -5.81
CA HIS A 450 14.72 -16.49 -6.21
C HIS A 450 13.96 -16.89 -7.48
N ARG A 451 12.72 -16.45 -7.64
CA ARG A 451 11.95 -16.66 -8.88
C ARG A 451 12.62 -16.02 -10.09
N LEU A 452 13.16 -14.81 -9.93
CA LEU A 452 13.88 -14.15 -11.02
C LEU A 452 15.22 -14.83 -11.30
N SER A 453 15.95 -15.28 -10.28
CA SER A 453 17.16 -16.11 -10.48
C SER A 453 16.83 -17.36 -11.28
N GLY A 454 15.77 -18.07 -10.94
CA GLY A 454 15.29 -19.22 -11.71
C GLY A 454 15.07 -18.87 -13.19
N ARG A 455 14.40 -17.75 -13.49
CA ARG A 455 14.20 -17.29 -14.88
C ARG A 455 15.51 -16.93 -15.60
N VAL A 456 16.44 -16.30 -14.92
CA VAL A 456 17.76 -15.92 -15.48
C VAL A 456 18.57 -17.19 -15.79
N LEU A 457 18.61 -18.14 -14.86
CA LEU A 457 19.31 -19.42 -15.01
C LEU A 457 18.69 -20.29 -16.10
N MET A 458 17.35 -20.30 -16.22
CA MET A 458 16.66 -20.93 -17.35
C MET A 458 17.10 -20.32 -18.69
N ALA A 459 17.18 -18.99 -18.78
CA ALA A 459 17.62 -18.31 -20.00
C ALA A 459 19.09 -18.61 -20.35
N GLN A 460 19.90 -18.94 -19.34
CA GLN A 460 21.28 -19.42 -19.48
C GLN A 460 21.38 -20.94 -19.71
N ARG A 461 20.25 -21.66 -19.82
CA ARG A 461 20.15 -23.13 -19.93
C ARG A 461 20.74 -23.90 -18.74
N GLN A 462 20.82 -23.28 -17.56
CA GLN A 462 21.26 -23.93 -16.32
C GLN A 462 20.06 -24.51 -15.57
N HIS A 463 19.54 -25.64 -16.04
CA HIS A 463 18.25 -26.18 -15.56
C HIS A 463 18.28 -26.61 -14.08
N GLY A 464 19.31 -27.35 -13.63
CA GLY A 464 19.42 -27.79 -12.24
C GLY A 464 19.44 -26.63 -11.24
N PRO A 465 20.36 -25.65 -11.38
CA PRO A 465 20.37 -24.45 -10.55
C PRO A 465 19.06 -23.65 -10.63
N ALA A 466 18.41 -23.60 -11.81
CA ALA A 466 17.14 -22.92 -11.97
C ALA A 466 16.01 -23.59 -11.17
N MET A 467 15.95 -24.93 -11.16
CA MET A 467 14.98 -25.68 -10.35
C MET A 467 15.18 -25.39 -8.87
N ALA A 468 16.41 -25.50 -8.36
CA ALA A 468 16.73 -25.21 -6.97
C ALA A 468 16.34 -23.77 -6.56
N ALA A 469 16.53 -22.80 -7.46
CA ALA A 469 16.10 -21.41 -7.21
C ALA A 469 14.56 -21.30 -7.15
N LEU A 470 13.82 -21.95 -8.05
CA LEU A 470 12.36 -21.91 -8.04
C LEU A 470 11.75 -22.68 -6.86
N GLU A 471 12.35 -23.79 -6.44
CA GLU A 471 11.97 -24.52 -5.22
C GLU A 471 12.13 -23.63 -3.98
N LYS A 472 13.25 -22.91 -3.85
CA LYS A 472 13.42 -21.90 -2.78
C LYS A 472 12.36 -20.81 -2.85
N ALA A 473 12.00 -20.34 -4.05
CA ALA A 473 10.92 -19.36 -4.20
C ALA A 473 9.56 -19.92 -3.73
N LEU A 474 9.26 -21.19 -4.00
CA LEU A 474 8.02 -21.85 -3.58
C LEU A 474 8.01 -22.21 -2.10
N ALA A 475 9.15 -22.55 -1.51
CA ALA A 475 9.26 -22.75 -0.06
C ALA A 475 8.88 -21.47 0.70
N LEU A 476 9.25 -20.30 0.16
CA LEU A 476 8.91 -18.99 0.73
C LEU A 476 7.50 -18.51 0.36
N ALA A 477 7.02 -18.84 -0.84
CA ALA A 477 5.71 -18.46 -1.35
C ALA A 477 5.04 -19.62 -2.11
N PRO A 478 4.40 -20.58 -1.40
CA PRO A 478 3.89 -21.82 -2.01
C PRO A 478 2.83 -21.62 -3.09
N ARG A 479 2.08 -20.51 -3.03
CA ARG A 479 1.01 -20.18 -3.97
C ARG A 479 1.45 -19.18 -5.05
N ASN A 480 2.74 -19.16 -5.43
CA ASN A 480 3.21 -18.30 -6.51
C ASN A 480 2.97 -18.96 -7.89
N PRO A 481 2.01 -18.47 -8.70
CA PRO A 481 1.62 -19.13 -9.95
C PRO A 481 2.74 -19.16 -10.99
N GLU A 482 3.53 -18.10 -11.06
CA GLU A 482 4.61 -18.02 -12.06
C GLU A 482 5.73 -19.01 -11.73
N ALA A 483 6.15 -19.10 -10.46
CA ALA A 483 7.16 -20.06 -10.01
C ALA A 483 6.69 -21.52 -10.23
N LEU A 484 5.44 -21.84 -9.90
CA LEU A 484 4.85 -23.16 -10.19
C LEU A 484 4.91 -23.49 -11.69
N SER A 485 4.48 -22.55 -12.54
CA SER A 485 4.48 -22.77 -14.00
C SER A 485 5.89 -22.95 -14.57
N LEU A 486 6.87 -22.19 -14.06
CA LEU A 486 8.26 -22.26 -14.50
C LEU A 486 8.93 -23.57 -14.05
N LEU A 487 8.64 -24.02 -12.83
CA LEU A 487 9.16 -25.28 -12.31
C LEU A 487 8.56 -26.46 -13.08
N GLY A 488 7.27 -26.41 -13.41
CA GLY A 488 6.65 -27.41 -14.29
C GLY A 488 7.26 -27.46 -15.70
N GLU A 489 7.61 -26.30 -16.28
CA GLU A 489 8.37 -26.23 -17.54
C GLU A 489 9.75 -26.90 -17.41
N LEU A 490 10.47 -26.71 -16.29
CA LEU A 490 11.78 -27.31 -16.05
C LEU A 490 11.73 -28.83 -15.85
N TYR A 491 10.76 -29.35 -15.09
CA TYR A 491 10.57 -30.80 -14.93
C TYR A 491 10.41 -31.50 -16.28
N LEU A 492 9.59 -30.91 -17.17
CA LEU A 492 9.42 -31.42 -18.52
C LEU A 492 10.70 -31.31 -19.37
N LEU A 493 11.46 -30.22 -19.26
CA LEU A 493 12.73 -30.06 -19.98
C LEU A 493 13.81 -31.06 -19.55
N ASN A 494 13.80 -31.47 -18.28
CA ASN A 494 14.73 -32.45 -17.74
C ASN A 494 14.26 -33.89 -17.93
N GLY A 495 13.03 -34.11 -18.41
CA GLY A 495 12.45 -35.45 -18.58
C GLY A 495 12.11 -36.14 -17.25
N GLU A 496 11.97 -35.38 -16.17
CA GLU A 496 11.69 -35.88 -14.83
C GLU A 496 10.31 -35.38 -14.38
N GLY A 497 9.37 -36.28 -14.10
CA GLY A 497 8.11 -35.91 -13.44
C GLY A 497 7.06 -35.25 -14.34
N ASP A 498 6.71 -35.89 -15.46
CA ASP A 498 5.67 -35.46 -16.40
C ASP A 498 4.31 -35.10 -15.74
N GLU A 499 3.82 -35.95 -14.83
CA GLU A 499 2.58 -35.68 -14.10
C GLU A 499 2.74 -34.56 -13.07
N ILE A 500 3.94 -34.40 -12.49
CA ILE A 500 4.28 -33.28 -11.59
C ILE A 500 4.25 -31.97 -12.40
N ALA A 501 4.87 -31.93 -13.58
CA ALA A 501 4.86 -30.79 -14.47
C ALA A 501 3.43 -30.34 -14.83
N LEU A 502 2.56 -31.30 -15.16
CA LEU A 502 1.15 -31.03 -15.47
C LEU A 502 0.40 -30.49 -14.25
N SER A 503 0.58 -31.11 -13.07
CA SER A 503 -0.05 -30.67 -11.83
C SER A 503 0.35 -29.23 -11.47
N LEU A 504 1.65 -28.91 -11.50
CA LEU A 504 2.17 -27.57 -11.22
C LEU A 504 1.61 -26.52 -12.19
N CYS A 505 1.56 -26.82 -13.50
CA CYS A 505 1.00 -25.91 -14.49
C CYS A 505 -0.51 -25.71 -14.33
N ARG A 506 -1.27 -26.75 -13.97
CA ARG A 506 -2.70 -26.65 -13.67
C ARG A 506 -2.94 -25.78 -12.43
N GLN A 507 -2.18 -26.00 -11.36
CA GLN A 507 -2.24 -25.16 -10.16
C GLN A 507 -1.91 -23.70 -10.47
N ALA A 508 -0.88 -23.44 -11.29
CA ALA A 508 -0.52 -22.08 -11.71
C ALA A 508 -1.65 -21.35 -12.43
N VAL A 509 -2.35 -22.03 -13.34
CA VAL A 509 -3.50 -21.48 -14.07
C VAL A 509 -4.70 -21.27 -13.15
N ASN A 510 -4.96 -22.19 -12.21
CA ASN A 510 -6.03 -22.03 -11.22
C ASN A 510 -5.78 -20.85 -10.28
N LEU A 511 -4.51 -20.61 -9.90
CA LEU A 511 -4.12 -19.48 -9.06
C LEU A 511 -4.10 -18.15 -9.83
N ASN A 512 -3.70 -18.15 -11.10
CA ASN A 512 -3.73 -16.96 -11.96
C ASN A 512 -3.90 -17.32 -13.44
N GLY A 513 -5.18 -17.37 -13.86
CA GLY A 513 -5.58 -17.64 -15.24
C GLY A 513 -5.58 -16.42 -16.15
N GLU A 514 -5.13 -15.24 -15.71
CA GLU A 514 -5.10 -14.01 -16.51
C GLU A 514 -3.75 -13.80 -17.23
N ARG A 515 -2.70 -14.50 -16.81
CA ARG A 515 -1.40 -14.47 -17.49
C ARG A 515 -1.36 -15.50 -18.62
N GLY A 516 -1.19 -15.03 -19.86
CA GLY A 516 -1.08 -15.88 -21.04
C GLY A 516 0.10 -16.85 -20.94
N GLY A 517 1.22 -16.40 -20.34
CA GLY A 517 2.38 -17.26 -20.08
C GLY A 517 2.10 -18.55 -19.29
N ASN A 518 1.17 -18.53 -18.32
CA ASN A 518 0.82 -19.73 -17.54
C ASN A 518 0.06 -20.74 -18.41
N TRP A 519 -0.93 -20.25 -19.18
CA TRP A 519 -1.67 -21.06 -20.14
C TRP A 519 -0.78 -21.61 -21.25
N ARG A 520 0.18 -20.82 -21.73
CA ARG A 520 1.14 -21.26 -22.73
C ARG A 520 1.96 -22.45 -22.22
N ARG A 521 2.49 -22.38 -20.98
CA ARG A 521 3.26 -23.48 -20.39
C ARG A 521 2.39 -24.72 -20.16
N LEU A 522 1.17 -24.55 -19.65
CA LEU A 522 0.21 -25.65 -19.52
C LEU A 522 -0.05 -26.34 -20.87
N GLY A 523 -0.31 -25.56 -21.93
CA GLY A 523 -0.54 -26.11 -23.26
C GLY A 523 0.68 -26.83 -23.83
N TRP A 524 1.89 -26.37 -23.51
CA TRP A 524 3.12 -27.04 -23.90
C TRP A 524 3.32 -28.38 -23.18
N VAL A 525 3.14 -28.40 -21.85
CA VAL A 525 3.17 -29.64 -21.07
C VAL A 525 2.13 -30.63 -21.60
N GLN A 526 0.88 -30.20 -21.78
CA GLN A 526 -0.18 -31.05 -22.33
C GLN A 526 0.16 -31.59 -23.72
N TRP A 527 0.76 -30.77 -24.59
CA TRP A 527 1.17 -31.22 -25.91
C TRP A 527 2.24 -32.31 -25.84
N ARG A 528 3.26 -32.15 -24.99
CA ARG A 528 4.32 -33.15 -24.79
C ARG A 528 3.79 -34.46 -24.22
N LEU A 529 2.76 -34.41 -23.39
CA LEU A 529 2.07 -35.60 -22.86
C LEU A 529 1.05 -36.22 -23.84
N GLY A 530 0.99 -35.75 -25.10
CA GLY A 530 0.05 -36.26 -26.10
C GLY A 530 -1.41 -35.82 -25.92
N ARG A 531 -1.70 -34.96 -24.93
CA ARG A 531 -3.04 -34.43 -24.63
C ARG A 531 -3.40 -33.28 -25.57
N LEU A 532 -3.52 -33.59 -26.87
CA LEU A 532 -3.63 -32.62 -27.95
C LEU A 532 -4.86 -31.71 -27.85
N ASP A 533 -6.02 -32.21 -27.42
CA ASP A 533 -7.24 -31.40 -27.31
C ASP A 533 -7.14 -30.36 -26.18
N GLU A 534 -6.65 -30.78 -25.02
CA GLU A 534 -6.42 -29.88 -23.89
C GLU A 534 -5.37 -28.81 -24.26
N ALA A 535 -4.29 -29.20 -24.95
CA ALA A 535 -3.24 -28.30 -25.39
C ALA A 535 -3.77 -27.20 -26.33
N VAL A 536 -4.66 -27.55 -27.27
CA VAL A 536 -5.31 -26.57 -28.17
C VAL A 536 -6.13 -25.57 -27.36
N VAL A 537 -6.89 -26.01 -26.36
CA VAL A 537 -7.69 -25.12 -25.50
C VAL A 537 -6.77 -24.15 -24.74
N ALA A 538 -5.73 -24.68 -24.09
CA ALA A 538 -4.79 -23.87 -23.32
C ALA A 538 -4.04 -22.84 -24.19
N LEU A 539 -3.52 -23.24 -25.35
CA LEU A 539 -2.81 -22.33 -26.25
C LEU A 539 -3.72 -21.28 -26.89
N ARG A 540 -4.98 -21.63 -27.20
CA ARG A 540 -5.97 -20.62 -27.65
C ARG A 540 -6.28 -19.62 -26.54
N ARG A 541 -6.38 -20.08 -25.28
CA ARG A 541 -6.56 -19.19 -24.13
C ARG A 541 -5.35 -18.27 -23.94
N ALA A 542 -4.13 -18.80 -24.06
CA ALA A 542 -2.89 -18.02 -24.02
C ALA A 542 -2.90 -16.89 -25.06
N LEU A 543 -3.24 -17.20 -26.32
CA LEU A 543 -3.35 -16.21 -27.41
C LEU A 543 -4.53 -15.24 -27.26
N GLY A 544 -5.58 -15.62 -26.53
CA GLY A 544 -6.67 -14.73 -26.16
C GLY A 544 -6.22 -13.65 -25.16
N LEU A 545 -5.37 -14.02 -24.21
CA LEU A 545 -4.83 -13.12 -23.18
C LEU A 545 -3.66 -12.28 -23.71
N GLU A 546 -2.70 -12.94 -24.37
CA GLU A 546 -1.49 -12.36 -24.95
C GLU A 546 -1.49 -12.56 -26.45
N ARG A 547 -2.14 -11.63 -27.17
CA ARG A 547 -2.35 -11.72 -28.62
C ARG A 547 -1.09 -11.91 -29.43
N ARG A 548 0.09 -11.49 -28.94
CA ARG A 548 1.38 -11.53 -29.66
C ARG A 548 2.34 -12.60 -29.13
N ASP A 549 1.83 -13.60 -28.41
CA ASP A 549 2.66 -14.73 -27.97
C ASP A 549 3.04 -15.62 -29.17
N TYR A 550 4.25 -15.41 -29.69
CA TYR A 550 4.73 -16.12 -30.87
C TYR A 550 4.96 -17.62 -30.61
N ARG A 551 5.34 -18.01 -29.38
CA ARG A 551 5.54 -19.42 -29.00
C ARG A 551 4.22 -20.16 -28.97
N ALA A 552 3.19 -19.56 -28.34
CA ALA A 552 1.86 -20.15 -28.32
C ALA A 552 1.28 -20.32 -29.73
N ALA A 553 1.50 -19.33 -30.61
CA ALA A 553 1.12 -19.44 -32.02
C ALA A 553 1.90 -20.55 -32.75
N SER A 554 3.22 -20.65 -32.54
CA SER A 554 4.05 -21.67 -33.17
C SER A 554 3.60 -23.09 -32.78
N TRP A 555 3.45 -23.35 -31.47
CA TRP A 555 3.02 -24.64 -30.94
C TRP A 555 1.61 -25.02 -31.39
N LEU A 556 0.68 -24.06 -31.38
CA LEU A 556 -0.67 -24.31 -31.88
C LEU A 556 -0.68 -24.62 -33.39
N GLY A 557 0.18 -23.98 -34.16
CA GLY A 557 0.39 -24.27 -35.58
C GLY A 557 0.93 -25.68 -35.82
N ALA A 558 1.89 -26.14 -35.00
CA ALA A 558 2.43 -27.50 -35.05
C ALA A 558 1.36 -28.55 -34.72
N ILE A 559 0.58 -28.34 -33.66
CA ILE A 559 -0.54 -29.23 -33.30
C ILE A 559 -1.58 -29.30 -34.42
N TYR A 560 -1.92 -28.16 -35.06
CA TYR A 560 -2.84 -28.17 -36.20
C TYR A 560 -2.28 -28.91 -37.42
N GLN A 561 -0.97 -28.84 -37.66
CA GLN A 561 -0.33 -29.63 -38.71
C GLN A 561 -0.42 -31.13 -38.42
N GLN A 562 -0.14 -31.55 -37.17
CA GLN A 562 -0.26 -32.93 -36.72
C GLN A 562 -1.69 -33.48 -36.89
N ARG A 563 -2.70 -32.61 -36.78
CA ARG A 563 -4.12 -32.93 -36.96
C ARG A 563 -4.65 -32.76 -38.40
N GLY A 564 -3.78 -32.54 -39.38
CA GLY A 564 -4.17 -32.35 -40.79
C GLY A 564 -4.93 -31.04 -41.08
N ARG A 565 -4.97 -30.09 -40.13
CA ARG A 565 -5.67 -28.80 -40.29
C ARG A 565 -4.76 -27.74 -40.95
N SER A 566 -4.34 -28.01 -42.18
CA SER A 566 -3.31 -27.25 -42.92
C SER A 566 -3.59 -25.75 -43.09
N ARG A 567 -4.87 -25.34 -43.14
CA ARG A 567 -5.24 -23.91 -43.20
C ARG A 567 -4.95 -23.18 -41.89
N LEU A 568 -5.37 -23.76 -40.76
CA LEU A 568 -5.14 -23.17 -39.43
C LEU A 568 -3.66 -23.23 -39.05
N ALA A 569 -2.97 -24.30 -39.43
CA ALA A 569 -1.52 -24.43 -39.23
C ALA A 569 -0.75 -23.29 -39.93
N ARG A 570 -1.05 -23.03 -41.22
CA ARG A 570 -0.46 -21.90 -41.97
C ARG A 570 -0.76 -20.55 -41.32
N GLN A 571 -1.99 -20.33 -40.88
CA GLN A 571 -2.39 -19.09 -40.22
C GLN A 571 -1.59 -18.84 -38.92
N MET A 572 -1.45 -19.87 -38.08
CA MET A 572 -0.73 -19.76 -36.82
C MET A 572 0.78 -19.58 -37.04
N ARG A 573 1.39 -20.30 -38.00
CA ARG A 573 2.79 -20.10 -38.39
C ARG A 573 3.07 -18.67 -38.87
N PHE A 574 2.17 -18.11 -39.68
CA PHE A 574 2.28 -16.72 -40.14
C PHE A 574 2.25 -15.73 -38.95
N ARG A 575 1.34 -15.93 -37.99
CA ARG A 575 1.27 -15.12 -36.76
C ARG A 575 2.54 -15.26 -35.93
N ALA A 576 3.06 -16.47 -35.74
CA ALA A 576 4.29 -16.72 -35.00
C ALA A 576 5.48 -15.98 -35.61
N LYS A 577 5.70 -16.11 -36.94
CA LYS A 577 6.77 -15.41 -37.64
C LYS A 577 6.65 -13.89 -37.55
N ARG A 578 5.43 -13.36 -37.63
CA ARG A 578 5.16 -11.91 -37.52
C ARG A 578 5.52 -11.32 -36.14
N TRP A 579 5.46 -12.12 -35.07
CA TRP A 579 5.71 -11.64 -33.70
C TRP A 579 6.98 -12.18 -33.07
N GLN A 580 7.80 -12.87 -33.87
CA GLN A 580 9.07 -13.40 -33.44
C GLN A 580 10.00 -12.25 -33.03
N PRO A 581 10.61 -12.30 -31.82
CA PRO A 581 11.61 -11.34 -31.42
C PRO A 581 12.89 -11.50 -32.26
N PRO A 582 13.64 -10.42 -32.52
CA PRO A 582 14.95 -10.52 -33.16
C PRO A 582 15.88 -11.43 -32.36
N GLY A 583 16.55 -12.37 -33.05
CA GLY A 583 17.55 -13.26 -32.45
C GLY A 583 17.04 -14.55 -31.80
N GLU A 584 15.73 -14.84 -31.82
CA GLU A 584 15.20 -16.16 -31.44
C GLU A 584 14.84 -16.97 -32.68
N SER A 585 15.18 -18.25 -32.74
CA SER A 585 14.81 -19.13 -33.87
C SER A 585 13.46 -19.81 -33.62
N LEU A 586 12.61 -19.87 -34.66
CA LEU A 586 11.38 -20.67 -34.62
C LEU A 586 11.66 -22.18 -34.58
N ASP A 587 12.81 -22.62 -35.11
CA ASP A 587 13.20 -24.03 -35.18
C ASP A 587 13.55 -24.62 -33.81
N GLU A 588 14.01 -23.78 -32.88
CA GLU A 588 14.19 -24.17 -31.47
C GLU A 588 12.84 -24.33 -30.74
N VAL A 589 11.79 -23.68 -31.24
CA VAL A 589 10.46 -23.63 -30.62
C VAL A 589 9.54 -24.71 -31.19
N THR A 590 9.70 -25.13 -32.45
CA THR A 590 8.88 -26.19 -33.07
C THR A 590 9.24 -27.60 -32.62
N GLY A 591 10.28 -27.78 -31.80
CA GLY A 591 10.64 -29.09 -31.26
C GLY A 591 11.39 -30.00 -32.23
N ASP A 592 11.73 -29.54 -33.44
CA ASP A 592 12.45 -30.34 -34.44
C ASP A 592 13.89 -30.69 -34.00
N ARG A 593 14.46 -29.98 -33.01
CA ARG A 593 15.73 -30.33 -32.34
C ARG A 593 15.58 -30.94 -30.93
N CYS A 594 14.36 -31.11 -30.43
CA CYS A 594 14.05 -31.85 -29.21
C CYS A 594 13.41 -33.21 -29.54
N GLN A 595 14.00 -33.95 -30.48
CA GLN A 595 13.82 -35.39 -30.56
C GLN A 595 14.55 -36.04 -29.36
N LEU A 596 14.03 -35.84 -28.16
CA LEU A 596 14.15 -36.88 -27.13
C LEU A 596 13.03 -37.89 -27.43
N PRO A 597 13.36 -39.19 -27.43
CA PRO A 597 12.47 -40.23 -27.93
C PRO A 597 11.12 -40.13 -27.25
N VAL A 598 10.05 -40.23 -28.06
CA VAL A 598 8.73 -40.57 -27.56
C VAL A 598 8.93 -41.84 -26.72
N ILE A 599 8.76 -41.75 -25.40
CA ILE A 599 8.78 -42.92 -24.54
C ILE A 599 7.55 -43.73 -24.94
N SER A 600 7.75 -44.70 -25.82
CA SER A 600 6.80 -45.77 -26.06
C SER A 600 6.63 -46.51 -24.74
N GLY A 601 5.40 -46.56 -24.24
CA GLY A 601 5.07 -47.11 -22.94
C GLY A 601 5.60 -48.53 -22.74
N ARG A 602 6.00 -48.80 -21.50
CA ARG A 602 5.82 -50.09 -20.85
C ARG A 602 4.99 -49.89 -19.59
#